data_AF-A0AAD0APN4-F1
#
_entry.id   AF-A0AAD0APN4-F1
#
_cell.length_a   1.000
_cell.length_b   1.000
_cell.length_c   1.000
_cell.angle_alpha   90.00
_cell.angle_beta   90.00
_cell.angle_gamma   90.00
#
_symmetry.space_group_name_H-M   'P 1'
#
loop_
_entity.id
_entity.type
_entity.pdbx_description
1 polymer ?
#
loop_
_entity_poly.entity_id
_entity_poly.type
_entity_poly.pdbx_seq_one_letter_code
_entity_poly.pdbx_strand_id
1 'polypeptide(L)'
;MEIRITKTENYLKIEKIAKKELLIRIIIFLLIVFYFFITTYKKYGRITIFLALLIFPVGASFYLAFISNYPYEVLIIKNGKMIRYVSLFYRHLKFCKLFNFLQVYDIDNLKYIYFKNTTEILVIKAIKRTESPYHKIHLTFKDKSYTAFGMKLKDEVAKDIVLTINKFLEKYIKENKIKRLTLTEKENLSEKYNYPLDERYNYILNKILDEEKLFISEKDNNFIINGDSEAIKDLEIFKDMNFEEIDFYIFYVNYLSKKEYENKKVLVGYNGVNGKEVTMSKFKEDINEIRDNRSTFKN
;
A
#
# COMPACT_ATOMS: atom_id res chain seq x y z
N MET A 1 1.77 27.64 -4.99
CA MET A 1 1.53 26.31 -5.60
C MET A 1 0.28 25.73 -4.97
N GLU A 2 -0.37 24.79 -5.64
CA GLU A 2 -1.53 24.05 -5.14
C GLU A 2 -1.09 22.61 -4.85
N ILE A 3 -1.58 22.05 -3.74
CA ILE A 3 -1.41 20.63 -3.40
C ILE A 3 -2.76 19.95 -3.58
N ARG A 4 -2.78 18.82 -4.26
CA ARG A 4 -3.96 17.95 -4.38
C ARG A 4 -3.61 16.58 -3.84
N ILE A 5 -4.42 16.09 -2.91
CA ILE A 5 -4.25 14.77 -2.31
C ILE A 5 -5.44 13.91 -2.75
N THR A 6 -5.16 12.76 -3.33
CA THR A 6 -6.16 11.74 -3.68
C THR A 6 -5.79 10.47 -2.94
N LYS A 7 -6.69 9.97 -2.09
CA LYS A 7 -6.47 8.80 -1.25
C LYS A 7 -7.63 7.82 -1.41
N THR A 8 -7.29 6.55 -1.63
CA THR A 8 -8.19 5.41 -1.43
C THR A 8 -7.52 4.44 -0.46
N GLU A 9 -8.06 3.24 -0.26
CA GLU A 9 -7.49 2.27 0.69
C GLU A 9 -6.06 1.85 0.34
N ASN A 10 -5.81 1.52 -0.94
CA ASN A 10 -4.53 0.98 -1.42
C ASN A 10 -3.74 1.97 -2.29
N TYR A 11 -4.16 3.23 -2.32
CA TYR A 11 -3.58 4.24 -3.19
C TYR A 11 -3.51 5.61 -2.53
N LEU A 12 -2.33 6.23 -2.58
CA LEU A 12 -2.14 7.63 -2.22
C LEU A 12 -1.45 8.35 -3.37
N LYS A 13 -2.01 9.48 -3.82
CA LYS A 13 -1.39 10.38 -4.78
C LYS A 13 -1.38 11.80 -4.23
N ILE A 14 -0.20 12.40 -4.19
CA ILE A 14 0.00 13.78 -3.78
C ILE A 14 0.59 14.53 -4.98
N GLU A 15 -0.15 15.49 -5.50
CA GLU A 15 0.23 16.32 -6.63
C GLU A 15 0.55 17.72 -6.17
N LYS A 16 1.67 18.25 -6.65
CA LYS A 16 2.07 19.64 -6.50
C LYS A 16 2.05 20.31 -7.85
N ILE A 17 1.20 21.33 -7.94
CA ILE A 17 0.88 21.97 -9.21
C ILE A 17 1.12 23.48 -9.11
N ALA A 18 1.59 24.08 -10.20
CA ALA A 18 1.60 25.54 -10.33
C ALA A 18 0.16 26.08 -10.27
N LYS A 19 -0.02 27.21 -9.58
CA LYS A 19 -1.30 27.93 -9.53
C LYS A 19 -1.70 28.37 -10.94
N LYS A 20 -3.00 28.39 -11.24
CA LYS A 20 -3.51 28.86 -12.54
C LYS A 20 -3.06 30.28 -12.87
N GLU A 21 -2.99 31.16 -11.87
CA GLU A 21 -2.51 32.55 -12.01
C GLU A 21 -1.07 32.65 -12.51
N LEU A 22 -0.18 31.76 -12.05
CA LEU A 22 1.23 31.76 -12.46
C LEU A 22 1.34 31.42 -13.95
N LEU A 23 0.52 30.47 -14.42
CA LEU A 23 0.44 30.10 -15.83
C LEU A 23 -0.08 31.24 -16.71
N ILE A 24 -1.11 31.94 -16.24
CA ILE A 24 -1.65 33.11 -16.94
C ILE A 24 -0.57 34.18 -17.09
N ARG A 25 0.23 34.45 -16.04
CA ARG A 25 1.36 35.40 -16.10
C ARG A 25 2.43 34.97 -17.11
N ILE A 26 2.76 33.68 -17.19
CA ILE A 26 3.69 33.14 -18.19
C ILE A 26 3.18 33.38 -19.62
N ILE A 27 1.90 33.11 -19.87
CA ILE A 27 1.28 33.30 -21.18
C ILE A 27 1.28 34.78 -21.57
N ILE A 28 0.90 35.67 -20.65
CA ILE A 28 0.93 37.13 -20.87
C ILE A 28 2.34 37.59 -21.20
N PHE A 29 3.36 37.13 -20.47
CA PHE A 29 4.75 37.47 -20.75
C PHE A 29 5.20 37.04 -22.15
N LEU A 30 4.87 35.81 -22.57
CA LEU A 30 5.18 35.32 -23.92
C LEU A 30 4.47 36.13 -25.01
N LEU A 31 3.21 36.52 -24.78
CA LEU A 31 2.46 37.38 -25.71
C LEU A 31 3.09 38.76 -25.85
N ILE A 32 3.57 39.36 -24.74
CA ILE A 32 4.28 40.64 -24.77
C ILE A 32 5.58 40.51 -25.59
N VAL A 33 6.39 39.48 -25.33
CA VAL A 33 7.64 39.24 -26.09
C VAL A 33 7.34 39.04 -27.58
N PHE A 34 6.29 38.28 -27.91
CA PHE A 34 5.86 38.07 -29.29
C PHE A 34 5.39 39.37 -29.96
N TYR A 35 4.62 40.20 -29.26
CA TYR A 35 4.20 41.52 -29.75
C TYR A 35 5.39 42.43 -30.04
N PHE A 36 6.37 42.49 -29.14
CA PHE A 36 7.62 43.23 -29.36
C PHE A 36 8.39 42.70 -30.57
N PHE A 37 8.44 41.39 -30.76
CA PHE A 37 9.07 40.79 -31.93
C PHE A 37 8.38 41.24 -33.23
N ILE A 38 7.04 41.17 -33.31
CA ILE A 38 6.28 41.58 -34.50
C ILE A 38 6.45 43.07 -34.81
N THR A 39 6.37 43.93 -33.79
CA THR A 39 6.53 45.39 -33.97
C THR A 39 7.93 45.75 -34.44
N THR A 40 8.96 45.13 -33.86
CA THR A 40 10.35 45.31 -34.25
C THR A 40 10.59 44.77 -35.67
N TYR A 41 9.98 43.63 -36.03
CA TYR A 41 10.09 43.05 -37.37
C TYR A 41 9.48 43.96 -38.43
N LYS A 42 8.31 44.56 -38.16
CA LYS A 42 7.69 45.54 -39.08
C LYS A 42 8.58 46.77 -39.31
N LYS A 43 9.31 47.23 -38.28
CA LYS A 43 10.13 48.45 -38.35
C LYS A 43 11.51 48.22 -38.97
N TYR A 44 12.19 47.12 -38.62
CA TYR A 44 13.59 46.88 -39.00
C TYR A 44 13.79 45.67 -39.92
N GLY A 45 12.71 44.99 -40.32
CA GLY A 45 12.74 43.88 -41.27
C GLY A 45 13.62 42.72 -40.81
N ARG A 46 14.47 42.21 -41.72
CA ARG A 46 15.31 41.02 -41.48
C ARG A 46 16.36 41.21 -40.37
N ILE A 47 16.77 42.45 -40.07
CA ILE A 47 17.73 42.76 -38.99
C ILE A 47 17.18 42.29 -37.62
N THR A 48 15.87 42.36 -37.45
CA THR A 48 15.18 41.88 -36.22
C THR A 48 15.41 40.39 -35.96
N ILE A 49 15.52 39.57 -37.01
CA ILE A 49 15.77 38.13 -36.86
C ILE A 49 17.16 37.90 -36.24
N PHE A 50 18.17 38.62 -36.73
CA PHE A 50 19.54 38.52 -36.23
C PHE A 50 19.65 38.97 -34.76
N LEU A 51 19.04 40.11 -34.42
CA LEU A 51 19.00 40.61 -33.04
C LEU A 51 18.24 39.66 -32.11
N ALA A 52 17.11 39.11 -32.57
CA ALA A 52 16.35 38.12 -31.80
C ALA A 52 17.20 36.87 -31.55
N LEU A 53 17.99 36.40 -32.52
CA LEU A 53 18.87 35.24 -32.37
C LEU A 53 19.95 35.44 -31.30
N LEU A 54 20.48 36.66 -31.15
CA LEU A 54 21.48 36.99 -30.13
C LEU A 54 20.88 37.10 -28.71
N ILE A 55 19.67 37.64 -28.59
CA ILE A 55 19.01 37.87 -27.29
C ILE A 55 18.27 36.61 -26.82
N PHE A 56 17.84 35.76 -27.74
CA PHE A 56 17.06 34.55 -27.46
C PHE A 56 17.70 33.63 -26.42
N PRO A 57 19.01 33.32 -26.45
CA PRO A 57 19.65 32.50 -25.43
C PRO A 57 19.48 33.08 -24.02
N VAL A 58 19.67 34.40 -23.88
CA VAL A 58 19.53 35.11 -22.60
C VAL A 58 18.09 35.04 -22.12
N GLY A 59 17.12 35.38 -22.97
CA GLY A 59 15.70 35.29 -22.65
C GLY A 59 15.25 33.88 -22.30
N ALA A 60 15.74 32.87 -23.04
CA ALA A 60 15.48 31.46 -22.80
C ALA A 60 16.06 31.01 -21.45
N SER A 61 17.27 31.45 -21.08
CA SER A 61 17.86 31.15 -19.77
C SER A 61 17.05 31.73 -18.62
N PHE A 62 16.61 32.98 -18.71
CA PHE A 62 15.72 33.59 -17.70
C PHE A 62 14.39 32.84 -17.59
N TYR A 63 13.80 32.48 -18.72
CA TYR A 63 12.55 31.73 -18.77
C TYR A 63 12.70 30.32 -18.16
N LEU A 64 13.80 29.63 -18.47
CA LEU A 64 14.12 28.31 -17.91
C LEU A 64 14.33 28.39 -16.40
N ALA A 65 15.06 29.41 -15.91
CA ALA A 65 15.26 29.64 -14.48
C ALA A 65 13.92 29.93 -13.77
N PHE A 66 13.01 30.66 -14.41
CA PHE A 66 11.68 30.91 -13.87
C PHE A 66 10.85 29.63 -13.78
N ILE A 67 10.75 28.84 -14.86
CA ILE A 67 9.98 27.58 -14.88
C ILE A 67 10.55 26.55 -13.90
N SER A 68 11.88 26.48 -13.76
CA SER A 68 12.54 25.52 -12.87
C SER A 68 12.16 25.69 -11.40
N ASN A 69 11.62 26.85 -11.00
CA ASN A 69 11.08 27.09 -9.66
C ASN A 69 9.69 26.47 -9.44
N TYR A 70 8.99 26.10 -10.50
CA TYR A 70 7.59 25.64 -10.43
C TYR A 70 7.37 24.29 -11.13
N PRO A 71 8.18 23.26 -10.85
CA PRO A 71 7.98 21.95 -11.45
C PRO A 71 6.65 21.37 -10.98
N TYR A 72 6.00 20.63 -11.88
CA TYR A 72 4.96 19.70 -11.49
C TYR A 72 5.62 18.49 -10.85
N GLU A 73 5.22 18.17 -9.62
CA GLU A 73 5.74 17.03 -8.87
C GLU A 73 4.58 16.16 -8.42
N VAL A 74 4.74 14.84 -8.51
CA VAL A 74 3.78 13.86 -8.02
C VAL A 74 4.51 12.81 -7.21
N LEU A 75 3.93 12.47 -6.07
CA LEU A 75 4.29 11.30 -5.30
C LEU A 75 3.08 10.35 -5.30
N ILE A 76 3.27 9.12 -5.78
CA ILE A 76 2.25 8.07 -5.80
C ILE A 76 2.73 6.90 -4.95
N ILE A 77 1.90 6.41 -4.05
CA ILE A 77 2.14 5.19 -3.29
C ILE A 77 1.03 4.21 -3.66
N LYS A 78 1.42 3.09 -4.27
CA LYS A 78 0.49 2.03 -4.68
C LYS A 78 1.22 0.70 -4.78
N ASN A 79 0.54 -0.40 -4.44
CA ASN A 79 1.01 -1.77 -4.66
C ASN A 79 2.46 -2.00 -4.17
N GLY A 80 2.81 -1.53 -2.98
CA GLY A 80 4.16 -1.73 -2.42
C GLY A 80 5.23 -0.81 -3.03
N LYS A 81 4.87 0.04 -3.98
CA LYS A 81 5.81 0.92 -4.67
C LYS A 81 5.50 2.39 -4.39
N MET A 82 6.57 3.15 -4.25
CA MET A 82 6.55 4.60 -4.19
C MET A 82 7.13 5.15 -5.49
N ILE A 83 6.32 5.91 -6.21
CA ILE A 83 6.64 6.46 -7.52
C ILE A 83 6.71 7.97 -7.39
N ARG A 84 7.87 8.54 -7.69
CA ARG A 84 8.06 9.97 -7.81
C ARG A 84 8.13 10.35 -9.27
N TYR A 85 7.28 11.29 -9.66
CA TYR A 85 7.27 11.86 -11.00
C TYR A 85 7.48 13.36 -10.92
N VAL A 86 8.45 13.88 -11.68
CA VAL A 86 8.68 15.32 -11.80
C VAL A 86 8.76 15.69 -13.26
N SER A 87 8.12 16.79 -13.61
CA SER A 87 8.15 17.30 -14.96
C SER A 87 8.08 18.83 -14.96
N LEU A 88 8.96 19.42 -15.74
CA LEU A 88 9.02 20.87 -15.94
C LEU A 88 7.87 21.40 -16.81
N PHE A 89 7.24 20.54 -17.63
CA PHE A 89 6.29 20.96 -18.67
C PHE A 89 4.93 20.21 -18.65
N TYR A 90 4.71 19.33 -17.66
CA TYR A 90 3.63 18.33 -17.66
C TYR A 90 2.23 18.84 -17.95
N ARG A 91 1.88 20.02 -17.42
CA ARG A 91 0.49 20.49 -17.47
C ARG A 91 0.10 21.01 -18.86
N HIS A 92 1.03 21.29 -19.76
CA HIS A 92 0.74 21.94 -21.05
C HIS A 92 1.39 21.30 -22.27
N LEU A 93 2.53 20.62 -22.14
CA LEU A 93 3.23 19.96 -23.25
C LEU A 93 3.37 18.46 -22.96
N LYS A 94 2.25 17.73 -22.90
CA LYS A 94 2.25 16.27 -22.66
C LYS A 94 3.16 15.49 -23.62
N PHE A 95 3.49 16.04 -24.79
CA PHE A 95 4.37 15.44 -25.79
C PHE A 95 5.87 15.60 -25.48
N CYS A 96 6.28 16.61 -24.71
CA CYS A 96 7.67 16.83 -24.35
C CYS A 96 8.08 15.94 -23.17
N LYS A 97 8.47 14.70 -23.46
CA LYS A 97 8.99 13.75 -22.47
C LYS A 97 10.42 14.04 -21.99
N LEU A 98 11.14 14.94 -22.69
CA LEU A 98 12.58 15.17 -22.54
C LEU A 98 13.00 15.62 -21.13
N PHE A 99 12.09 16.20 -20.34
CA PHE A 99 12.36 16.72 -18.99
C PHE A 99 11.48 16.06 -17.91
N ASN A 100 11.06 14.83 -18.16
CA ASN A 100 10.30 14.04 -17.21
C ASN A 100 11.24 13.11 -16.45
N PHE A 101 11.22 13.19 -15.12
CA PHE A 101 11.98 12.32 -14.25
C PHE A 101 11.01 11.41 -13.51
N LEU A 102 11.13 10.11 -13.74
CA LEU A 102 10.38 9.08 -13.04
C LEU A 102 11.36 8.27 -12.19
N GLN A 103 11.07 8.14 -10.91
CA GLN A 103 11.82 7.29 -9.99
C GLN A 103 10.83 6.37 -9.28
N VAL A 104 11.18 5.10 -9.15
CA VAL A 104 10.34 4.08 -8.52
C VAL A 104 11.17 3.42 -7.42
N TYR A 105 10.60 3.36 -6.23
CA TYR A 105 11.22 2.79 -5.04
C TYR A 105 10.28 1.78 -4.42
N ASP A 106 10.86 0.77 -3.75
CA ASP A 106 10.10 -0.13 -2.90
C ASP A 106 9.79 0.55 -1.57
N ILE A 107 8.56 0.41 -1.09
CA ILE A 107 8.14 0.91 0.22
C ILE A 107 8.92 0.20 1.33
N ASP A 108 9.23 -1.09 1.18
CA ASP A 108 9.96 -1.87 2.18
C ASP A 108 11.40 -1.36 2.38
N ASN A 109 11.93 -0.62 1.40
CA ASN A 109 13.25 0.01 1.44
C ASN A 109 13.23 1.41 2.05
N LEU A 110 12.06 2.01 2.29
CA LEU A 110 11.96 3.34 2.89
C LEU A 110 12.46 3.29 4.35
N LYS A 111 13.39 4.19 4.69
CA LYS A 111 13.97 4.29 6.04
C LYS A 111 13.41 5.48 6.79
N TYR A 112 13.44 6.67 6.18
CA TYR A 112 12.99 7.91 6.81
C TYR A 112 12.25 8.80 5.81
N ILE A 113 11.14 9.39 6.28
CA ILE A 113 10.48 10.53 5.64
C ILE A 113 10.48 11.68 6.63
N TYR A 114 11.00 12.82 6.20
CA TYR A 114 11.02 14.04 7.00
C TYR A 114 10.96 15.26 6.08
N PHE A 115 10.61 16.42 6.62
CA PHE A 115 10.72 17.68 5.89
C PHE A 115 11.86 18.53 6.48
N LYS A 116 12.57 19.27 5.64
CA LYS A 116 13.66 20.16 6.05
C LYS A 116 13.65 21.42 5.20
N ASN A 117 14.16 22.52 5.76
CA ASN A 117 14.28 23.80 5.08
C ASN A 117 15.12 23.64 3.81
N THR A 118 14.65 24.26 2.73
CA THR A 118 15.43 24.37 1.51
C THR A 118 16.57 25.36 1.73
N THR A 119 17.81 24.92 1.52
CA THR A 119 18.95 25.84 1.47
C THR A 119 18.94 26.52 0.11
N GLU A 120 18.40 27.74 0.03
CA GLU A 120 18.65 28.60 -1.12
C GLU A 120 20.10 29.08 -1.05
N ILE A 121 20.96 28.50 -1.89
CA ILE A 121 22.29 29.07 -2.14
C ILE A 121 22.04 30.33 -2.98
N LEU A 122 21.83 31.46 -2.31
CA LEU A 122 21.98 32.76 -2.95
C LEU A 122 23.41 32.81 -3.49
N VAL A 123 23.55 32.91 -4.81
CA VAL A 123 24.83 32.94 -5.54
C VAL A 123 25.74 34.11 -5.10
N ILE A 124 25.22 35.04 -4.28
CA ILE A 124 26.01 36.04 -3.58
C ILE A 124 26.68 35.40 -2.36
N LYS A 125 27.85 34.82 -2.59
CA LYS A 125 28.70 34.08 -1.65
C LYS A 125 29.28 34.92 -0.48
N ALA A 126 28.62 36.00 -0.05
CA ALA A 126 29.17 36.96 0.92
C ALA A 126 28.30 37.28 2.14
N ILE A 127 27.02 36.90 2.21
CA ILE A 127 26.15 37.30 3.33
C ILE A 127 25.30 36.11 3.77
N LYS A 128 25.49 35.70 5.04
CA LYS A 128 24.74 34.72 5.86
C LYS A 128 23.78 33.77 5.12
N ARG A 129 23.99 32.46 5.30
CA ARG A 129 22.98 31.43 5.00
C ARG A 129 21.71 31.72 5.82
N THR A 130 20.74 32.42 5.24
CA THR A 130 19.40 32.53 5.80
C THR A 130 18.65 31.25 5.44
N GLU A 131 18.14 30.55 6.45
CA GLU A 131 17.28 29.39 6.22
C GLU A 131 16.04 29.85 5.47
N SER A 132 15.74 29.22 4.33
CA SER A 132 14.54 29.55 3.56
C SER A 132 13.30 29.21 4.40
N PRO A 133 12.25 30.05 4.39
CA PRO A 133 10.98 29.73 5.06
C PRO A 133 10.24 28.56 4.40
N TYR A 134 10.77 28.04 3.29
CA TYR A 134 10.20 26.94 2.57
C TYR A 134 10.94 25.63 2.80
N HIS A 135 10.15 24.56 2.86
CA HIS A 135 10.59 23.21 3.13
C HIS A 135 10.52 22.33 1.88
N LYS A 136 11.21 21.20 1.95
CA LYS A 136 11.11 20.09 1.01
C LYS A 136 10.95 18.81 1.81
N ILE A 137 10.26 17.83 1.24
CA ILE A 137 10.11 16.50 1.84
C ILE A 137 11.25 15.62 1.32
N HIS A 138 11.97 15.01 2.25
CA HIS A 138 13.13 14.15 2.03
C HIS A 138 12.72 12.71 2.32
N LEU A 139 13.10 11.81 1.42
CA LEU A 139 12.89 10.38 1.55
C LEU A 139 14.23 9.69 1.41
N THR A 140 14.61 8.96 2.45
CA THR A 140 15.87 8.20 2.52
C THR A 140 15.55 6.72 2.59
N PHE A 141 16.28 5.92 1.82
CA PHE A 141 16.10 4.47 1.74
C PHE A 141 17.26 3.72 2.39
N LYS A 142 17.05 2.42 2.66
CA LYS A 142 18.01 1.53 3.33
C LYS A 142 19.33 1.39 2.56
N ASP A 143 19.27 1.42 1.23
CA ASP A 143 20.42 1.38 0.31
C ASP A 143 21.17 2.73 0.22
N LYS A 144 20.85 3.68 1.10
CA LYS A 144 21.34 5.07 1.09
C LYS A 144 20.91 5.87 -0.14
N SER A 145 20.01 5.35 -0.98
CA SER A 145 19.41 6.15 -2.02
C SER A 145 18.54 7.25 -1.41
N TYR A 146 18.40 8.35 -2.16
CA TYR A 146 17.77 9.57 -1.70
C TYR A 146 16.87 10.13 -2.79
N THR A 147 15.67 10.54 -2.39
CA THR A 147 14.80 11.34 -3.24
C THR A 147 14.09 12.41 -2.42
N ALA A 148 13.57 13.43 -3.10
CA ALA A 148 12.87 14.50 -2.43
C ALA A 148 11.74 15.10 -3.25
N PHE A 149 10.63 15.39 -2.59
CA PHE A 149 9.38 15.87 -3.17
C PHE A 149 9.01 17.23 -2.58
N GLY A 150 8.35 18.05 -3.38
CA GLY A 150 7.70 19.25 -2.88
C GLY A 150 8.68 20.39 -2.62
N MET A 151 9.38 20.84 -3.66
CA MET A 151 10.24 22.02 -3.53
C MET A 151 9.41 23.27 -3.16
N LYS A 152 9.90 24.09 -2.23
CA LYS A 152 9.27 25.35 -1.81
C LYS A 152 7.88 25.19 -1.16
N LEU A 153 7.68 24.16 -0.33
CA LEU A 153 6.47 24.00 0.48
C LEU A 153 6.48 24.94 1.69
N LYS A 154 5.31 25.44 2.09
CA LYS A 154 5.16 26.09 3.41
C LYS A 154 5.27 25.02 4.51
N ASP A 155 5.72 25.43 5.69
CA ASP A 155 5.94 24.53 6.83
C ASP A 155 4.70 23.66 7.16
N GLU A 156 3.55 24.31 7.41
CA GLU A 156 2.29 23.62 7.72
C GLU A 156 1.90 22.58 6.65
N VAL A 157 2.07 22.93 5.38
CA VAL A 157 1.76 22.06 4.25
C VAL A 157 2.73 20.88 4.19
N ALA A 158 4.03 21.11 4.43
CA ALA A 158 5.01 20.03 4.45
C ALA A 158 4.74 19.05 5.60
N LYS A 159 4.40 19.57 6.77
CA LYS A 159 4.05 18.77 7.95
C LYS A 159 2.81 17.92 7.72
N ASP A 160 1.75 18.50 7.15
CA ASP A 160 0.52 17.79 6.82
C ASP A 160 0.74 16.67 5.79
N ILE A 161 1.54 16.93 4.76
CA ILE A 161 1.89 15.91 3.76
C ILE A 161 2.66 14.75 4.39
N VAL A 162 3.69 15.02 5.21
CA VAL A 162 4.47 13.95 5.88
C VAL A 162 3.57 13.12 6.79
N LEU A 163 2.69 13.76 7.57
CA LEU A 163 1.74 13.09 8.44
C LEU A 163 0.75 12.22 7.64
N THR A 164 0.27 12.71 6.51
CA THR A 164 -0.61 11.96 5.60
C THR A 164 0.07 10.72 5.04
N ILE A 165 1.34 10.83 4.63
CA ILE A 165 2.11 9.70 4.10
C ILE A 165 2.33 8.65 5.20
N ASN A 166 2.77 9.07 6.39
CA ASN A 166 3.03 8.15 7.50
C ASN A 166 1.77 7.36 7.90
N LYS A 167 0.63 8.04 8.07
CA LYS A 167 -0.66 7.39 8.35
C LYS A 167 -1.07 6.37 7.28
N PHE A 168 -0.77 6.65 6.01
CA PHE A 168 -1.07 5.72 4.92
C PHE A 168 -0.15 4.49 4.96
N LEU A 169 1.15 4.69 5.19
CA LEU A 169 2.13 3.61 5.27
C LEU A 169 1.89 2.67 6.46
N GLU A 170 1.50 3.20 7.62
CA GLU A 170 1.15 2.39 8.79
C GLU A 170 -0.01 1.42 8.51
N LYS A 171 -1.09 1.92 7.87
CA LYS A 171 -2.22 1.09 7.45
C LYS A 171 -1.76 -0.01 6.48
N TYR A 172 -0.98 0.38 5.47
CA TYR A 172 -0.47 -0.54 4.45
C TYR A 172 0.39 -1.67 5.04
N ILE A 173 1.32 -1.34 5.96
CA ILE A 173 2.19 -2.33 6.60
C ILE A 173 1.37 -3.31 7.45
N LYS A 174 0.37 -2.82 8.19
CA LYS A 174 -0.49 -3.67 9.03
C LYS A 174 -1.28 -4.67 8.17
N GLU A 175 -1.91 -4.21 7.10
CA GLU A 175 -2.69 -5.06 6.19
C GLU A 175 -1.82 -6.08 5.46
N ASN A 176 -0.64 -5.68 4.98
CA ASN A 176 0.30 -6.61 4.35
C ASN A 176 0.81 -7.68 5.32
N LYS A 177 1.07 -7.32 6.58
CA LYS A 177 1.50 -8.29 7.59
C LYS A 177 0.41 -9.34 7.84
N ILE A 178 -0.86 -8.92 7.95
CA ILE A 178 -2.01 -9.82 8.09
C ILE A 178 -2.11 -10.74 6.86
N LYS A 179 -2.05 -10.19 5.65
CA LYS A 179 -2.11 -10.98 4.41
C LYS A 179 -0.97 -12.00 4.29
N ARG A 180 0.27 -11.63 4.66
CA ARG A 180 1.41 -12.56 4.68
C ARG A 180 1.21 -13.67 5.70
N LEU A 181 0.75 -13.35 6.92
CA LEU A 181 0.44 -14.35 7.94
C LEU A 181 -0.62 -15.36 7.44
N THR A 182 -1.73 -14.87 6.88
CA THR A 182 -2.79 -15.74 6.33
C THR A 182 -2.31 -16.60 5.16
N LEU A 183 -1.39 -16.09 4.33
CA LEU A 183 -0.87 -16.83 3.18
C LEU A 183 0.10 -17.93 3.63
N THR A 184 1.00 -17.62 4.57
CA THR A 184 1.92 -18.59 5.18
C THR A 184 1.17 -19.64 5.99
N GLU A 185 0.09 -19.29 6.69
CA GLU A 185 -0.81 -20.27 7.31
C GLU A 185 -1.43 -21.20 6.27
N LYS A 186 -1.88 -20.66 5.12
CA LYS A 186 -2.41 -21.45 4.01
C LYS A 186 -1.38 -22.36 3.33
N GLU A 187 -0.13 -21.91 3.20
CA GLU A 187 0.99 -22.69 2.65
C GLU A 187 1.49 -23.77 3.63
N ASN A 188 1.58 -23.46 4.92
CA ASN A 188 1.89 -24.46 5.96
C ASN A 188 0.80 -25.54 6.04
N LEU A 189 -0.46 -25.16 5.80
CA LEU A 189 -1.53 -26.13 5.60
C LEU A 189 -1.26 -26.96 4.33
N SER A 190 -0.92 -26.32 3.19
CA SER A 190 -0.68 -26.96 1.88
C SER A 190 0.44 -28.03 1.89
N GLU A 191 1.55 -27.79 2.60
CA GLU A 191 2.62 -28.78 2.77
C GLU A 191 2.18 -29.98 3.62
N LYS A 192 1.27 -29.75 4.58
CA LYS A 192 0.79 -30.80 5.47
C LYS A 192 -0.22 -31.76 4.83
N TYR A 193 -0.74 -31.45 3.63
CA TYR A 193 -1.64 -32.35 2.89
C TYR A 193 -0.92 -33.61 2.37
N ASN A 194 0.41 -33.61 2.29
CA ASN A 194 1.20 -34.75 1.83
C ASN A 194 1.51 -35.79 2.94
N TYR A 195 1.04 -35.55 4.16
CA TYR A 195 1.27 -36.46 5.28
C TYR A 195 0.24 -37.62 5.33
N PRO A 196 0.60 -38.76 5.94
CA PRO A 196 -0.33 -39.84 6.24
C PRO A 196 -1.57 -39.34 6.98
N LEU A 197 -2.70 -40.04 6.77
CA LEU A 197 -4.01 -39.62 7.25
C LEU A 197 -4.08 -39.47 8.79
N ASP A 198 -3.36 -40.31 9.53
CA ASP A 198 -3.27 -40.24 10.99
C ASP A 198 -2.46 -39.03 11.50
N GLU A 199 -1.37 -38.66 10.83
CA GLU A 199 -0.59 -37.48 11.19
C GLU A 199 -1.35 -36.17 10.91
N ARG A 200 -2.11 -36.14 9.80
CA ARG A 200 -3.03 -35.03 9.52
C ARG A 200 -4.12 -34.93 10.58
N TYR A 201 -4.67 -36.06 11.02
CA TYR A 201 -5.68 -36.10 12.08
C TYR A 201 -5.14 -35.58 13.42
N ASN A 202 -3.95 -36.02 13.85
CA ASN A 202 -3.32 -35.51 15.07
C ASN A 202 -3.06 -33.99 15.01
N TYR A 203 -2.69 -33.47 13.84
CA TYR A 203 -2.57 -32.03 13.64
C TYR A 203 -3.92 -31.30 13.73
N ILE A 204 -4.96 -31.84 13.10
CA ILE A 204 -6.33 -31.31 13.16
C ILE A 204 -6.79 -31.24 14.62
N LEU A 205 -6.61 -32.30 15.41
CA LEU A 205 -6.99 -32.33 16.83
C LEU A 205 -6.28 -31.26 17.66
N ASN A 206 -4.98 -31.06 17.43
CA ASN A 206 -4.22 -30.01 18.11
C ASN A 206 -4.72 -28.60 17.75
N LYS A 207 -5.09 -28.39 16.48
CA LYS A 207 -5.61 -27.11 16.00
C LYS A 207 -7.02 -26.81 16.48
N ILE A 208 -7.89 -27.83 16.57
CA ILE A 208 -9.21 -27.70 17.19
C ILE A 208 -9.07 -27.27 18.65
N LEU A 209 -8.10 -27.80 19.39
CA LEU A 209 -7.90 -27.39 20.78
C LEU A 209 -7.32 -25.97 20.94
N ASP A 210 -6.52 -25.50 19.98
CA ASP A 210 -5.93 -24.16 20.03
C ASP A 210 -6.92 -23.06 19.63
N GLU A 211 -7.76 -23.35 18.64
CA GLU A 211 -8.60 -22.35 17.98
C GLU A 211 -10.10 -22.56 18.22
N GLU A 212 -10.47 -23.72 18.75
CA GLU A 212 -11.85 -24.16 19.02
C GLU A 212 -12.75 -24.19 17.78
N LYS A 213 -12.17 -24.17 16.57
CA LYS A 213 -12.89 -24.22 15.28
C LYS A 213 -12.81 -25.59 14.64
N LEU A 214 -13.91 -26.05 14.06
CA LEU A 214 -13.98 -27.38 13.46
C LEU A 214 -15.06 -27.51 12.39
N PHE A 215 -14.80 -28.35 11.39
CA PHE A 215 -15.79 -28.83 10.42
C PHE A 215 -16.15 -30.29 10.69
N ILE A 216 -17.43 -30.60 10.83
CA ILE A 216 -17.94 -31.96 11.02
C ILE A 216 -18.99 -32.26 9.96
N SER A 217 -18.83 -33.37 9.26
CA SER A 217 -19.83 -33.89 8.32
C SER A 217 -20.33 -35.27 8.77
N GLU A 218 -21.63 -35.37 9.00
CA GLU A 218 -22.41 -36.61 9.08
C GLU A 218 -23.08 -36.81 7.71
N LYS A 219 -23.43 -38.06 7.35
CA LYS A 219 -24.04 -38.41 6.04
C LYS A 219 -25.18 -37.48 5.60
N ASP A 220 -25.92 -36.92 6.54
CA ASP A 220 -27.10 -36.07 6.29
C ASP A 220 -27.00 -34.66 6.88
N ASN A 221 -26.01 -34.36 7.74
CA ASN A 221 -25.88 -33.09 8.46
C ASN A 221 -24.44 -32.61 8.49
N ASN A 222 -24.19 -31.35 8.14
CA ASN A 222 -22.86 -30.75 8.23
C ASN A 222 -22.87 -29.58 9.23
N PHE A 223 -21.91 -29.57 10.13
CA PHE A 223 -21.74 -28.57 11.18
C PHE A 223 -20.44 -27.81 11.00
N ILE A 224 -20.52 -26.48 11.15
CA ILE A 224 -19.36 -25.61 11.33
C ILE A 224 -19.38 -25.16 12.78
N ILE A 225 -18.31 -25.48 13.50
CA ILE A 225 -18.21 -25.20 14.93
C ILE A 225 -17.27 -24.01 15.14
N ASN A 226 -17.76 -22.96 15.80
CA ASN A 226 -17.05 -21.69 16.04
C ASN A 226 -16.37 -21.07 14.80
N GLY A 227 -16.84 -21.41 13.60
CA GLY A 227 -16.31 -20.93 12.33
C GLY A 227 -17.20 -19.87 11.70
N ASP A 228 -16.64 -19.02 10.85
CA ASP A 228 -17.41 -18.03 10.09
C ASP A 228 -17.96 -18.70 8.83
N SER A 229 -19.26 -19.01 8.84
CA SER A 229 -19.94 -19.71 7.76
C SER A 229 -19.97 -18.93 6.44
N GLU A 230 -19.89 -17.60 6.46
CA GLU A 230 -19.77 -16.78 5.24
C GLU A 230 -18.38 -16.92 4.63
N ALA A 231 -17.33 -16.89 5.46
CA ALA A 231 -15.94 -17.03 4.99
C ALA A 231 -15.63 -18.43 4.43
N ILE A 232 -16.30 -19.47 4.93
CA ILE A 232 -16.06 -20.86 4.53
C ILE A 232 -16.76 -21.21 3.21
N LYS A 233 -17.90 -20.58 2.88
CA LYS A 233 -18.63 -20.79 1.61
C LYS A 233 -17.81 -20.46 0.36
N ASP A 234 -16.86 -19.54 0.48
CA ASP A 234 -15.99 -19.15 -0.63
C ASP A 234 -14.95 -20.23 -1.00
N LEU A 235 -14.73 -21.23 -0.14
CA LEU A 235 -13.83 -22.35 -0.40
C LEU A 235 -14.45 -23.33 -1.40
N GLU A 236 -13.71 -23.72 -2.44
CA GLU A 236 -14.19 -24.57 -3.55
C GLU A 236 -14.84 -25.89 -3.09
N ILE A 237 -14.41 -26.45 -1.96
CA ILE A 237 -14.89 -27.72 -1.41
C ILE A 237 -16.31 -27.57 -0.79
N PHE A 238 -16.70 -26.35 -0.43
CA PHE A 238 -17.89 -26.06 0.37
C PHE A 238 -18.95 -25.22 -0.33
N LYS A 239 -18.69 -24.78 -1.57
CA LYS A 239 -19.58 -23.90 -2.35
C LYS A 239 -21.02 -24.40 -2.46
N ASP A 240 -21.21 -25.72 -2.50
CA ASP A 240 -22.51 -26.37 -2.73
C ASP A 240 -23.05 -27.11 -1.50
N MET A 241 -22.45 -26.93 -0.33
CA MET A 241 -22.85 -27.60 0.91
C MET A 241 -23.58 -26.64 1.86
N ASN A 242 -24.63 -27.15 2.50
CA ASN A 242 -25.34 -26.44 3.56
C ASN A 242 -24.76 -26.84 4.92
N PHE A 243 -24.51 -25.85 5.78
CA PHE A 243 -23.94 -26.04 7.12
C PHE A 243 -24.75 -25.31 8.18
N GLU A 244 -24.87 -25.91 9.35
CA GLU A 244 -25.36 -25.25 10.56
C GLU A 244 -24.18 -24.78 11.42
N GLU A 245 -24.23 -23.53 11.88
CA GLU A 245 -23.21 -22.94 12.74
C GLU A 245 -23.56 -23.18 14.21
N ILE A 246 -22.67 -23.83 14.96
CA ILE A 246 -22.90 -24.21 16.35
C ILE A 246 -21.68 -23.84 17.20
N ASP A 247 -21.89 -23.43 18.45
CA ASP A 247 -20.81 -23.20 19.41
C ASP A 247 -20.16 -24.52 19.87
N PHE A 248 -18.83 -24.56 20.06
CA PHE A 248 -18.12 -25.79 20.44
C PHE A 248 -18.61 -26.41 21.75
N TYR A 249 -18.92 -25.59 22.76
CA TYR A 249 -19.43 -26.09 24.04
C TYR A 249 -20.83 -26.72 23.85
N ILE A 250 -21.69 -26.07 23.06
CA ILE A 250 -23.01 -26.60 22.72
C ILE A 250 -22.87 -27.93 21.97
N PHE A 251 -21.97 -27.98 20.98
CA PHE A 251 -21.69 -29.19 20.22
C PHE A 251 -21.19 -30.33 21.13
N TYR A 252 -20.23 -30.03 22.01
CA TYR A 252 -19.62 -31.01 22.92
C TYR A 252 -20.65 -31.62 23.88
N VAL A 253 -21.54 -30.80 24.43
CA VAL A 253 -22.55 -31.24 25.41
C VAL A 253 -23.71 -31.98 24.74
N ASN A 254 -24.21 -31.46 23.62
CA ASN A 254 -25.44 -31.96 23.00
C ASN A 254 -25.22 -33.10 22.00
N TYR A 255 -24.02 -33.21 21.42
CA TYR A 255 -23.72 -34.26 20.46
C TYR A 255 -22.61 -35.17 20.99
N LEU A 256 -21.41 -34.62 21.22
CA LEU A 256 -20.23 -35.43 21.51
C LEU A 256 -20.34 -36.20 22.85
N SER A 257 -21.02 -35.65 23.84
CA SER A 257 -21.14 -36.25 25.18
C SER A 257 -22.34 -37.17 25.39
N LYS A 258 -23.24 -37.28 24.41
CA LYS A 258 -24.46 -38.09 24.54
C LYS A 258 -24.22 -39.51 24.04
N LYS A 259 -24.72 -40.49 24.80
CA LYS A 259 -24.63 -41.93 24.45
C LYS A 259 -25.31 -42.27 23.11
N GLU A 260 -26.34 -41.52 22.73
CA GLU A 260 -27.07 -41.76 21.48
C GLU A 260 -26.23 -41.48 20.22
N TYR A 261 -25.21 -40.62 20.31
CA TYR A 261 -24.34 -40.29 19.18
C TYR A 261 -23.02 -41.05 19.18
N GLU A 262 -22.72 -41.82 20.22
CA GLU A 262 -21.40 -42.41 20.49
C GLU A 262 -20.84 -43.27 19.34
N ASN A 263 -21.71 -44.08 18.72
CA ASN A 263 -21.36 -44.98 17.62
C ASN A 263 -21.47 -44.33 16.23
N LYS A 264 -21.91 -43.07 16.16
CA LYS A 264 -22.04 -42.38 14.87
C LYS A 264 -20.68 -42.05 14.31
N LYS A 265 -20.52 -42.29 13.02
CA LYS A 265 -19.32 -41.94 12.26
C LYS A 265 -19.45 -40.54 11.70
N VAL A 266 -18.40 -39.75 11.87
CA VAL A 266 -18.31 -38.39 11.38
C VAL A 266 -16.97 -38.15 10.70
N LEU A 267 -16.99 -37.32 9.67
CA LEU A 267 -15.80 -36.82 9.02
C LEU A 267 -15.36 -35.54 9.73
N VAL A 268 -14.19 -35.59 10.38
CA VAL A 268 -13.66 -34.48 11.18
C VAL A 268 -12.55 -33.78 10.41
N GLY A 269 -12.78 -32.51 10.04
CA GLY A 269 -11.83 -31.68 9.28
C GLY A 269 -11.64 -30.28 9.88
N TYR A 270 -10.58 -29.59 9.47
CA TYR A 270 -10.31 -28.20 9.88
C TYR A 270 -10.08 -27.34 8.64
N ASN A 271 -10.77 -26.19 8.53
CA ASN A 271 -10.70 -25.24 7.41
C ASN A 271 -10.76 -25.88 5.99
N GLY A 272 -11.60 -26.91 5.78
CA GLY A 272 -11.74 -27.55 4.46
C GLY A 272 -10.68 -28.60 4.11
N VAL A 273 -9.85 -29.01 5.06
CA VAL A 273 -8.96 -30.18 4.91
C VAL A 273 -9.80 -31.46 4.89
N ASN A 274 -9.45 -32.42 4.02
CA ASN A 274 -10.04 -33.77 4.01
C ASN A 274 -9.99 -34.37 5.42
N GLY A 275 -11.17 -34.54 6.01
CA GLY A 275 -11.29 -35.03 7.37
C GLY A 275 -10.99 -36.52 7.49
N LYS A 276 -10.73 -36.97 8.71
CA LYS A 276 -10.69 -38.40 9.03
C LYS A 276 -12.07 -38.85 9.47
N GLU A 277 -12.53 -39.98 8.94
CA GLU A 277 -13.73 -40.63 9.46
C GLU A 277 -13.41 -41.28 10.80
N VAL A 278 -14.12 -40.87 11.85
CA VAL A 278 -13.99 -41.40 13.22
C VAL A 278 -15.36 -41.54 13.86
N THR A 279 -15.48 -42.39 14.88
CA THR A 279 -16.69 -42.42 15.71
C THR A 279 -16.69 -41.25 16.68
N MET A 280 -17.86 -40.77 17.09
CA MET A 280 -17.98 -39.72 18.11
C MET A 280 -17.30 -40.12 19.43
N SER A 281 -17.38 -41.39 19.84
CA SER A 281 -16.64 -41.91 21.00
C SER A 281 -15.14 -41.70 20.86
N LYS A 282 -14.57 -42.14 19.73
CA LYS A 282 -13.14 -42.08 19.47
C LYS A 282 -12.67 -40.63 19.38
N PHE A 283 -13.45 -39.79 18.70
CA PHE A 283 -13.16 -38.37 18.59
C PHE A 283 -13.14 -37.67 19.96
N LYS A 284 -14.10 -38.01 20.83
CA LYS A 284 -14.15 -37.50 22.20
C LYS A 284 -12.94 -37.94 23.01
N GLU A 285 -12.56 -39.21 22.93
CA GLU A 285 -11.36 -39.74 23.59
C GLU A 285 -10.11 -39.00 23.11
N ASP A 286 -9.93 -38.86 21.81
CA ASP A 286 -8.74 -38.26 21.21
C ASP A 286 -8.61 -36.76 21.58
N ILE A 287 -9.73 -36.01 21.63
CA ILE A 287 -9.75 -34.63 22.15
C ILE A 287 -9.34 -34.58 23.62
N ASN A 288 -9.92 -35.46 24.44
CA ASN A 288 -9.63 -35.48 25.88
C ASN A 288 -8.18 -35.87 26.14
N GLU A 289 -7.64 -36.87 25.43
CA GLU A 289 -6.26 -37.31 25.55
C GLU A 289 -5.28 -36.17 25.25
N ILE A 290 -5.48 -35.41 24.17
CA ILE A 290 -4.60 -34.28 23.85
C ILE A 290 -4.75 -33.14 24.85
N ARG A 291 -5.98 -32.85 25.31
CA ARG A 291 -6.20 -31.84 26.35
C ARG A 291 -5.52 -32.23 27.67
N ASP A 292 -5.64 -33.48 28.08
CA ASP A 292 -5.12 -33.98 29.35
C ASP A 292 -3.59 -34.13 29.30
N ASN A 293 -3.03 -34.48 28.13
CA ASN A 293 -1.59 -34.40 27.87
C ASN A 293 -1.07 -32.96 27.97
N ARG A 294 -1.83 -31.96 27.48
CA ARG A 294 -1.44 -30.53 27.61
C ARG A 294 -1.58 -29.99 29.03
N SER A 295 -2.50 -30.54 29.84
CA SER A 295 -2.70 -30.11 31.23
C SER A 295 -1.65 -30.71 32.18
N THR A 296 -1.15 -31.91 31.89
CA THR A 296 -0.12 -32.60 32.69
C THR A 296 1.28 -31.98 32.57
N PHE A 297 1.57 -31.17 31.54
CA PHE A 297 2.79 -30.36 31.44
C PHE A 297 2.77 -29.04 32.25
N LYS A 298 1.76 -28.81 33.10
CA LYS A 298 1.65 -27.61 33.96
C LYS A 298 1.97 -27.84 35.45
N ASN A 299 2.49 -29.01 35.84
CA ASN A 299 3.02 -29.25 37.19
C ASN A 299 4.55 -29.32 37.19
#